data_AF-A0A3M1U6U2-F1
#
_entry.id   AF-A0A3M1U6U2-F1
#
_cell.length_a   1.000
_cell.length_b   1.000
_cell.length_c   1.000
_cell.angle_alpha   90.00
_cell.angle_beta   90.00
_cell.angle_gamma   90.00
#
_symmetry.space_group_name_H-M   'P 1'
#
loop_
_entity.id
_entity.type
_entity.pdbx_description
1 polymer ?
#
loop_
_entity_poly.entity_id
_entity_poly.type
_entity_poly.pdbx_seq_one_letter_code
_entity_poly.pdbx_strand_id
1 'polypeptide(L)' 'MIIERTSEQIIIKLPLTINIEEIQRFLNYLRYKELTAKSRATQADADALAKDVNKSWWEKNKQRFLPEE' A
#
# COMPACT_ATOMS: atom_id res chain seq x y z
N MET A 1 -24.68 -0.37 -11.63
CA MET A 1 -23.77 -0.54 -10.48
C MET A 1 -24.54 -0.14 -9.25
N ILE A 2 -24.62 -1.01 -8.25
CA ILE A 2 -25.42 -0.79 -7.03
C ILE A 2 -24.51 -1.01 -5.84
N ILE A 3 -24.55 -0.09 -4.89
CA ILE A 3 -23.89 -0.22 -3.59
C ILE A 3 -24.98 -0.38 -2.55
N GLU A 4 -24.90 -1.46 -1.79
CA GLU A 4 -25.84 -1.79 -0.71
C GLU A 4 -25.06 -1.91 0.60
N ARG A 5 -25.63 -1.41 1.69
CA ARG A 5 -25.05 -1.52 3.03
C ARG A 5 -26.01 -2.30 3.91
N THR A 6 -25.54 -3.41 4.46
CA THR A 6 -26.26 -4.22 5.44
C THR A 6 -25.71 -3.97 6.85
N SER A 7 -26.26 -4.66 7.85
CA SER A 7 -25.74 -4.65 9.23
C SER A 7 -24.32 -5.20 9.35
N GLU A 8 -23.88 -6.04 8.40
CA GLU A 8 -22.62 -6.77 8.48
C GLU A 8 -21.59 -6.30 7.44
N GLN A 9 -22.03 -5.87 6.26
CA GLN A 9 -21.12 -5.63 5.14
C GLN A 9 -21.64 -4.62 4.12
N ILE A 10 -20.75 -4.20 3.22
CA ILE A 10 -21.06 -3.40 2.04
C ILE A 10 -20.97 -4.32 0.81
N ILE A 11 -22.04 -4.42 0.05
CA ILE A 11 -22.13 -5.23 -1.18
C ILE A 11 -22.03 -4.29 -2.38
N ILE A 12 -21.08 -4.54 -3.27
CA ILE A 12 -20.87 -3.76 -4.50
C ILE A 12 -21.13 -4.67 -5.71
N LYS A 13 -22.14 -4.34 -6.52
CA LYS A 13 -22.46 -5.07 -7.76
C LYS A 13 -21.86 -4.35 -8.97
N LEU A 14 -20.91 -5.00 -9.63
CA LEU A 14 -20.15 -4.49 -10.77
C LEU A 14 -20.47 -5.31 -12.04
N PRO A 15 -20.51 -4.69 -13.24
CA PRO A 15 -20.67 -5.42 -14.49
C PRO A 15 -19.42 -6.27 -14.80
N LEU A 16 -19.61 -7.40 -15.49
CA LEU A 16 -18.54 -8.34 -15.88
C LEU A 16 -17.51 -7.74 -16.85
N THR A 17 -17.78 -6.57 -17.40
CA THR A 17 -16.88 -5.85 -18.32
C THR A 17 -15.69 -5.20 -17.62
N ILE A 18 -15.71 -5.10 -16.29
CA ILE A 18 -14.62 -4.49 -15.51
C ILE A 18 -13.51 -5.50 -15.28
N ASN A 19 -12.27 -5.05 -15.43
CA ASN A 19 -11.09 -5.87 -15.19
C ASN A 19 -10.98 -6.26 -13.70
N ILE A 20 -10.89 -7.56 -13.44
CA ILE A 20 -10.79 -8.11 -12.09
C ILE A 20 -9.54 -7.65 -11.35
N GLU A 21 -8.43 -7.40 -12.06
CA GLU A 21 -7.20 -6.88 -11.45
C GLU A 21 -7.37 -5.46 -10.91
N GLU A 22 -8.15 -4.63 -11.61
CA GLU A 22 -8.46 -3.28 -11.14
C GLU A 22 -9.33 -3.32 -9.89
N ILE A 23 -10.29 -4.26 -9.85
CA ILE A 23 -11.11 -4.50 -8.66
C ILE A 23 -10.22 -4.94 -7.49
N GLN A 24 -9.29 -5.86 -7.71
CA GLN A 24 -8.35 -6.29 -6.66
C GLN A 24 -7.48 -5.14 -6.15
N ARG A 25 -6.96 -4.28 -7.06
CA ARG A 25 -6.20 -3.08 -6.67
C ARG A 25 -7.04 -2.14 -5.79
N PHE A 26 -8.30 -1.92 -6.16
CA PHE A 26 -9.22 -1.10 -5.37
C PHE A 26 -9.50 -1.71 -3.98
N LEU A 27 -9.75 -3.02 -3.91
CA LEU A 27 -9.97 -3.73 -2.64
C LEU A 27 -8.73 -3.65 -1.73
N ASN A 28 -7.53 -3.80 -2.29
CA ASN A 28 -6.29 -3.64 -1.54
C ASN A 28 -6.15 -2.24 -0.94
N TYR A 29 -6.54 -1.20 -1.68
CA TYR A 29 -6.53 0.17 -1.18
C TYR A 29 -7.54 0.40 -0.05
N LEU A 30 -8.75 -0.16 -0.16
CA LEU A 30 -9.73 -0.11 0.92
C LEU A 30 -9.21 -0.83 2.17
N ARG A 31 -8.58 -2.00 2.00
CA ARG A 31 -7.97 -2.74 3.11
C ARG A 31 -6.83 -1.96 3.76
N TYR A 32 -5.98 -1.31 2.97
CA TYR A 32 -4.95 -0.41 3.48
C TYR A 32 -5.56 0.67 4.36
N LYS A 33 -6.60 1.38 3.89
CA LYS A 33 -7.29 2.42 4.67
C LYS A 33 -7.89 1.91 5.97
N GLU A 34 -8.47 0.72 5.95
CA GLU A 34 -9.03 0.08 7.15
C GLU A 34 -7.94 -0.22 8.18
N LEU A 35 -6.83 -0.84 7.74
CA LEU A 35 -5.70 -1.19 8.61
C LEU A 35 -5.04 0.07 9.20
N THR A 36 -4.96 1.14 8.42
CA THR A 36 -4.37 2.41 8.87
C THR A 36 -5.36 3.33 9.55
N ALA A 37 -6.64 2.98 9.68
CA ALA A 37 -7.67 3.88 10.21
C ALA A 37 -7.40 4.35 11.65
N LYS A 38 -6.69 3.53 12.44
CA LYS A 38 -6.26 3.87 13.80
C LYS A 38 -4.79 4.28 13.90
N SER A 39 -4.07 4.27 12.79
CA SER A 39 -2.66 4.66 12.76
C SER A 39 -2.55 6.16 13.03
N ARG A 40 -1.62 6.52 13.91
CA ARG A 40 -1.21 7.92 14.14
C ARG A 40 0.06 8.29 13.37
N ALA A 41 0.64 7.33 12.65
CA ALA A 41 1.83 7.56 11.85
C ALA A 41 1.50 8.54 10.73
N THR A 42 2.32 9.58 10.62
CA THR A 42 2.23 10.58 9.58
C THR A 42 3.00 10.13 8.33
N GLN A 43 2.77 10.80 7.20
CA GLN A 43 3.59 10.58 6.01
C GLN A 43 5.08 10.84 6.30
N ALA A 44 5.39 11.83 7.15
CA ALA A 44 6.76 12.13 7.54
C ALA A 44 7.43 10.98 8.30
N ASP A 45 6.68 10.25 9.14
CA ASP A 45 7.19 9.05 9.84
C ASP A 45 7.50 7.92 8.86
N ALA A 46 6.63 7.72 7.86
CA ALA A 46 6.85 6.74 6.80
C ALA A 46 8.07 7.11 5.93
N ASP A 47 8.23 8.39 5.59
CA ASP A 47 9.35 8.88 4.79
C ASP A 47 10.67 8.79 5.56
N ALA A 48 10.66 9.07 6.86
CA ALA A 48 11.82 8.91 7.73
C ALA A 48 12.26 7.44 7.78
N LEU A 49 11.31 6.52 7.98
CA LEU A 49 11.58 5.09 7.95
C LEU A 49 12.15 4.64 6.60
N ALA A 50 11.57 5.10 5.48
CA ALA A 50 12.05 4.75 4.15
C ALA A 50 13.49 5.25 3.90
N LYS A 51 13.82 6.48 4.33
CA LYS A 51 15.18 7.03 4.24
C LYS A 51 16.17 6.21 5.07
N ASP A 52 15.81 5.84 6.29
CA ASP A 52 16.68 5.07 7.17
C ASP A 52 16.94 3.66 6.64
N VAL A 53 15.90 3.00 6.13
CA VAL A 53 16.02 1.69 5.48
C VAL A 53 16.91 1.78 4.24
N ASN A 54 16.68 2.77 3.37
CA ASN A 54 17.47 2.95 2.15
C ASN A 54 18.94 3.24 2.48
N LYS A 55 19.21 4.10 3.48
CA LYS A 55 20.57 4.39 3.92
C LYS A 55 21.26 3.15 4.46
N SER A 56 20.59 2.40 5.34
CA SER A 56 21.11 1.15 5.91
C SER A 56 21.38 0.10 4.84
N TRP A 57 20.49 -0.03 3.87
CA TRP A 57 20.67 -0.92 2.73
C TRP A 57 21.85 -0.48 1.87
N TRP A 58 21.96 0.81 1.54
CA TRP A 58 23.05 1.34 0.74
C TRP A 58 24.41 1.12 1.40
N GLU A 59 24.55 1.45 2.69
CA GLU A 59 25.81 1.24 3.42
C GLU A 59 26.28 -0.22 3.38
N LYS A 60 25.34 -1.17 3.47
CA LYS A 60 25.63 -2.61 3.40
C LYS A 60 25.95 -3.12 1.99
N ASN A 61 25.49 -2.44 0.95
CA ASN A 61 25.54 -2.96 -0.42
C ASN A 61 26.34 -2.11 -1.40
N LYS A 62 26.77 -0.89 -1.03
CA LYS A 62 27.48 0.05 -1.92
C LYS A 62 28.74 -0.53 -2.55
N GLN A 63 29.44 -1.41 -1.84
CA GLN A 63 30.63 -2.12 -2.35
C GLN A 63 30.32 -3.01 -3.56
N ARG A 64 29.08 -3.44 -3.75
CA ARG A 64 28.66 -4.21 -4.93
C ARG A 64 28.49 -3.36 -6.19
N PHE A 65 28.42 -2.03 -6.02
CA PHE A 65 28.06 -1.09 -7.07
C PHE A 65 29.14 -0.05 -7.36
N LEU A 66 30.10 0.13 -6.44
CA LEU A 66 31.23 1.03 -6.62
C LEU A 66 32.48 0.21 -6.99
N PRO A 67 33.27 0.65 -8.00
CA PRO A 67 34.53 0.00 -8.33
C PRO A 67 35.54 0.12 -7.17
N GLU A 68 36.40 -0.88 -7.01
CA GLU A 68 37.53 -0.80 -6.08
C GLU A 68 38.53 0.27 -6.57
N GLU A 69 38.92 1.19 -5.68
CA GLU A 69 39.98 2.19 -5.92
C GLU A 69 41.37 1.59 -5.77
#